data_AF-A0A955HF51-F1
#
_entry.id   AF-A0A955HF51-F1
#
_cell.length_a   1.000
_cell.length_b   1.000
_cell.length_c   1.000
_cell.angle_alpha   90.00
_cell.angle_beta   90.00
_cell.angle_gamma   90.00
#
_symmetry.space_group_name_H-M   'P 1'
#
loop_
_entity.id
_entity.type
_entity.pdbx_description
1 polymer ?
#
loop_
_entity_poly.entity_id
_entity_poly.type
_entity_poly.pdbx_seq_one_letter_code
_entity_poly.pdbx_strand_id
1 'polypeptide(L)'
;MPYLIAFFSVAHAQTQDIIGTAPRIGSVLNNAFTFLVSIFGFLAVIAFVVAGVIYLTAAGDEDRISLAKRMMVYSLGGLVVGVGSLVLFRLISSSFM
;
A
#
# COMPACT_ATOMS: atom_id res chain seq x y z
N MET A 1 1.20 -49.81 -11.46
CA MET A 1 1.42 -48.93 -12.64
C MET A 1 1.04 -47.49 -12.30
N PRO A 2 1.86 -46.75 -11.52
CA PRO A 2 1.49 -45.46 -10.89
C PRO A 2 1.67 -44.21 -11.76
N TYR A 3 2.28 -44.32 -12.95
CA TYR A 3 2.65 -43.17 -13.77
C TYR A 3 1.47 -42.41 -14.39
N LEU A 4 0.32 -43.08 -14.58
CA LEU A 4 -0.87 -42.50 -15.24
C LEU A 4 -1.60 -41.46 -14.36
N ILE A 5 -1.54 -41.63 -13.03
CA ILE A 5 -2.15 -40.71 -12.05
C ILE A 5 -1.31 -39.43 -11.92
N ALA A 6 0.01 -39.56 -11.94
CA ALA A 6 0.92 -38.41 -11.91
C ALA A 6 0.81 -37.54 -13.18
N PHE A 7 0.67 -38.17 -14.36
CA PHE A 7 0.49 -37.45 -15.63
C PHE A 7 -0.87 -36.74 -15.70
N PHE A 8 -1.94 -37.37 -15.21
CA PHE A 8 -3.27 -36.77 -15.11
C PHE A 8 -3.25 -35.57 -14.13
N SER A 9 -2.62 -35.69 -12.95
CA SER A 9 -2.51 -34.57 -12.00
C SER A 9 -1.75 -33.37 -12.56
N VAL A 10 -0.69 -33.58 -13.35
CA VAL A 10 0.08 -32.50 -13.97
C VAL A 10 -0.70 -31.84 -15.12
N ALA A 11 -1.42 -32.62 -15.93
CA ALA A 11 -2.27 -32.09 -17.00
C ALA A 11 -3.40 -31.18 -16.47
N HIS A 12 -3.97 -31.49 -15.29
CA HIS A 12 -5.01 -30.68 -14.65
C HIS A 12 -4.46 -29.44 -13.94
N ALA A 13 -3.20 -29.48 -13.50
CA ALA A 13 -2.51 -28.32 -12.94
C ALA A 13 -2.20 -27.25 -14.01
N GLN A 14 -1.88 -27.67 -15.25
CA GLN A 14 -1.59 -26.75 -16.36
C GLN A 14 -2.85 -26.10 -16.96
N THR A 15 -4.05 -26.67 -16.78
CA THR A 15 -5.29 -26.05 -17.26
C THR A 15 -5.81 -24.89 -16.39
N GLN A 16 -5.32 -24.73 -15.15
CA GLN A 16 -5.69 -23.56 -14.33
C GLN A 16 -4.94 -22.28 -14.71
N ASP A 17 -3.84 -22.37 -15.46
CA ASP A 17 -3.05 -21.20 -15.86
C ASP A 17 -3.54 -20.51 -17.14
N ILE A 18 -4.27 -21.19 -18.03
CA ILE A 18 -4.65 -20.61 -19.33
C ILE A 18 -6.03 -19.90 -19.29
N ILE A 19 -6.90 -20.17 -18.30
CA ILE A 19 -8.13 -19.39 -18.05
C ILE A 19 -7.95 -18.41 -16.86
N GLY A 20 -6.84 -18.52 -16.12
CA GLY A 20 -6.46 -17.59 -15.04
C GLY A 20 -5.67 -16.35 -15.48
N THR A 21 -5.26 -16.29 -16.75
CA THR A 21 -4.42 -15.18 -17.28
C THR A 21 -5.21 -13.94 -17.69
N ALA A 22 -6.55 -14.03 -17.80
CA ALA A 22 -7.35 -12.80 -17.80
C ALA A 22 -7.22 -12.19 -16.41
N PRO A 23 -6.60 -11.01 -16.25
CA PRO A 23 -6.55 -10.36 -14.96
C PRO A 23 -8.00 -10.23 -14.50
N ARG A 24 -8.38 -10.96 -13.45
CA ARG A 24 -9.67 -10.72 -12.80
C ARG A 24 -9.69 -9.22 -12.54
N ILE A 25 -10.79 -8.54 -12.84
CA ILE A 25 -10.88 -7.09 -12.68
C ILE A 25 -10.38 -6.67 -11.28
N GLY A 26 -10.60 -7.53 -10.27
CA GLY A 26 -10.04 -7.39 -8.92
C GLY A 26 -8.51 -7.38 -8.82
N SER A 27 -7.77 -8.18 -9.59
CA SER A 27 -6.29 -8.22 -9.57
C SER A 27 -5.69 -6.95 -10.17
N VAL A 28 -6.24 -6.44 -11.27
CA VAL A 28 -5.79 -5.17 -11.88
C VAL A 28 -6.08 -4.01 -10.94
N LEU A 29 -7.28 -4.01 -10.37
CA LEU A 29 -7.68 -3.00 -9.41
C LEU A 29 -6.75 -3.00 -8.20
N ASN A 30 -6.52 -4.16 -7.60
CA ASN A 30 -5.64 -4.31 -6.45
C ASN A 30 -4.20 -3.85 -6.75
N ASN A 31 -3.66 -4.23 -7.92
CA ASN A 31 -2.32 -3.80 -8.32
C ASN A 31 -2.24 -2.28 -8.53
N ALA A 32 -3.27 -1.67 -9.13
CA ALA A 32 -3.37 -0.22 -9.31
C ALA A 32 -3.51 0.53 -7.96
N PHE A 33 -4.34 0.01 -7.04
CA PHE A 33 -4.47 0.55 -5.69
C PHE A 33 -3.14 0.48 -4.92
N THR A 34 -2.45 -0.66 -4.98
CA THR A 34 -1.16 -0.85 -4.32
C THR A 34 -0.10 0.10 -4.89
N PHE A 35 -0.08 0.28 -6.21
CA PHE A 35 0.80 1.23 -6.88
C PHE A 35 0.52 2.68 -6.43
N LEU A 36 -0.76 3.06 -6.36
CA LEU A 36 -1.17 4.41 -5.94
C LEU A 36 -0.80 4.68 -4.47
N VAL A 37 -1.08 3.73 -3.58
CA VAL A 37 -0.72 3.83 -2.15
C VAL A 37 0.80 3.83 -1.97
N SER A 38 1.55 3.10 -2.78
CA SER A 38 3.02 3.08 -2.72
C SER A 38 3.62 4.46 -3.00
N ILE A 39 3.20 5.11 -4.09
CA ILE A 39 3.68 6.46 -4.43
C ILE A 39 3.21 7.48 -3.39
N PHE A 40 1.95 7.37 -2.95
CA PHE A 40 1.40 8.22 -1.90
C PHE A 40 2.21 8.10 -0.59
N GLY A 41 2.56 6.88 -0.17
CA GLY A 41 3.37 6.64 1.02
C GLY A 41 4.74 7.30 0.92
N PHE A 42 5.38 7.24 -0.25
CA PHE A 42 6.66 7.92 -0.48
C PHE A 42 6.53 9.45 -0.37
N LEU A 43 5.51 10.04 -1.01
CA LEU A 43 5.21 11.48 -0.90
C LEU A 43 4.90 11.90 0.54
N ALA A 44 4.18 11.07 1.29
CA ALA A 44 3.83 11.34 2.68
C ALA A 44 5.06 11.46 3.57
N VAL A 45 6.07 10.59 3.39
CA VAL A 45 7.33 10.64 4.14
C VAL A 45 8.10 11.93 3.82
N ILE A 46 8.18 12.34 2.55
CA ILE A 46 8.84 13.60 2.15
C ILE A 46 8.15 14.80 2.81
N ALA A 47 6.82 14.86 2.71
CA ALA A 47 6.04 15.94 3.32
C ALA A 47 6.24 15.99 4.85
N PHE A 48 6.38 14.84 5.51
CA PHE A 48 6.66 14.74 6.94
C PHE A 48 8.01 15.32 7.31
N VAL A 49 9.05 14.98 6.54
CA VAL A 49 10.41 15.52 6.75
C VAL A 49 10.43 17.04 6.56
N VAL A 50 9.78 17.55 5.50
CA VAL A 50 9.71 19.00 5.24
C VAL A 50 9.01 19.74 6.39
N ALA A 51 7.90 19.22 6.89
CA ALA A 51 7.21 19.79 8.04
C ALA A 51 8.10 19.81 9.30
N GLY A 52 8.86 18.73 9.53
CA GLY A 52 9.83 18.64 10.63
C GLY A 52 10.95 19.68 10.54
N VAL A 53 11.52 19.87 9.34
CA VAL A 53 12.57 20.88 9.13
C VAL A 53 12.04 22.29 9.37
N ILE A 54 10.84 22.62 8.90
CA ILE A 54 10.22 23.93 9.12
C ILE A 54 9.96 24.16 10.61
N TYR A 55 9.51 23.14 11.34
CA TYR A 55 9.29 23.23 12.78
C TYR A 55 10.58 23.52 13.54
N LEU A 56 11.67 22.84 13.20
CA LEU A 56 12.97 23.01 13.85
C LEU A 56 13.65 24.34 13.50
N THR A 57 13.42 24.86 12.29
CA THR A 57 14.04 26.12 11.81
C THR A 57 13.23 27.37 12.14
N ALA A 58 12.06 27.24 12.76
CA ALA A 58 11.18 28.38 13.06
C ALA A 58 11.75 29.38 14.09
N ALA A 59 12.83 29.05 14.81
CA ALA A 59 13.66 29.97 15.60
C ALA A 59 12.91 31.02 16.47
N GLY A 60 11.72 30.68 16.97
CA GLY A 60 10.92 31.55 17.84
C GLY A 60 9.90 32.45 17.14
N ASP A 61 9.77 32.38 15.81
CA ASP A 61 8.71 33.04 15.04
C ASP A 61 7.38 32.28 15.25
N GLU A 62 6.45 32.89 15.99
CA GLU A 62 5.16 32.28 16.35
C GLU A 62 4.32 31.89 15.12
N ASP A 63 4.39 32.67 14.04
CA ASP A 63 3.66 32.39 12.81
C ASP A 63 4.22 31.13 12.13
N ARG A 64 5.55 31.00 12.07
CA ARG A 64 6.21 29.80 11.53
C ARG A 64 5.98 28.57 12.40
N ILE A 65 5.98 28.72 13.72
CA ILE A 65 5.71 27.62 14.65
C ILE A 65 4.26 27.14 14.51
N SER A 66 3.30 28.06 14.38
CA SER A 66 1.88 27.70 14.22
C SER A 66 1.61 27.01 12.88
N LEU A 67 2.23 27.49 11.81
CA LEU A 67 2.16 26.91 10.48
C LEU A 67 2.80 25.51 10.46
N ALA A 68 4.00 25.37 11.03
CA ALA A 68 4.69 24.10 11.14
C ALA A 68 3.89 23.07 11.93
N LYS A 69 3.28 23.45 13.06
CA LYS A 69 2.39 22.57 13.84
C LYS A 69 1.21 22.08 13.01
N ARG A 70 0.52 22.98 12.29
CA ARG A 70 -0.58 22.59 11.39
C ARG A 70 -0.09 21.60 10.33
N MET A 71 1.00 21.92 9.64
CA MET A 71 1.58 21.03 8.62
C MET A 71 1.97 19.66 9.18
N MET A 72 2.56 19.61 10.37
CA MET A 72 2.91 18.36 11.04
C MET A 72 1.68 17.51 11.34
N VAL A 73 0.58 18.11 11.83
CA VAL A 73 -0.67 17.38 12.12
C VAL A 73 -1.27 16.80 10.83
N TYR A 74 -1.33 17.57 9.75
CA TYR A 74 -1.82 17.09 8.46
C TYR A 74 -0.95 15.98 7.87
N SER A 75 0.37 16.13 7.94
CA SER A 75 1.32 15.13 7.46
C SER A 75 1.24 13.83 8.29
N LEU A 76 1.12 13.95 9.62
CA LEU A 76 0.95 12.81 10.51
C LEU A 76 -0.37 12.08 10.22
N GLY A 77 -1.46 12.82 9.97
CA GLY A 77 -2.74 12.24 9.55
C GLY A 77 -2.61 11.44 8.25
N GLY A 78 -1.89 11.99 7.25
CA GLY A 78 -1.62 11.28 5.99
C GLY A 78 -0.80 10.01 6.17
N LEU A 79 0.21 10.04 7.04
CA LEU A 79 1.03 8.86 7.36
C LEU A 79 0.20 7.78 8.07
N VAL A 80 -0.64 8.15 9.04
CA VAL A 80 -1.51 7.22 9.76
C VAL A 80 -2.51 6.56 8.80
N VAL A 81 -3.11 7.32 7.90
CA VAL A 81 -4.03 6.77 6.89
C VAL A 81 -3.29 5.87 5.89
N GLY A 82 -2.09 6.25 5.44
CA GLY A 82 -1.29 5.45 4.52
C GLY A 82 -0.85 4.10 5.12
N VAL A 83 -0.32 4.12 6.33
CA VAL A 83 0.07 2.90 7.07
C VAL A 83 -1.17 2.08 7.44
N GLY A 84 -2.23 2.74 7.90
CA GLY A 84 -3.51 2.10 8.24
C GLY A 84 -4.15 1.38 7.06
N SER A 85 -4.05 1.95 5.85
CA SER A 85 -4.54 1.33 4.61
C SER A 85 -3.89 -0.04 4.36
N LEU A 86 -2.56 -0.14 4.53
CA LEU A 86 -1.84 -1.41 4.36
C LEU A 86 -2.26 -2.46 5.40
N VAL A 87 -2.54 -2.03 6.64
CA VAL A 87 -3.02 -2.92 7.69
C VAL A 87 -4.43 -3.41 7.39
N LEU A 88 -5.36 -2.50 7.07
CA LEU A 88 -6.74 -2.82 6.73
C LEU A 88 -6.83 -3.75 5.50
N PHE A 89 -6.04 -3.48 4.48
CA PHE A 89 -5.99 -4.30 3.28
C PHE A 89 -5.56 -5.75 3.58
N ARG A 90 -4.51 -5.92 4.41
CA ARG A 90 -4.04 -7.24 4.84
C ARG A 90 -5.07 -7.98 5.70
N LEU A 91 -5.77 -7.27 6.59
CA LEU A 91 -6.81 -7.86 7.45
C LEU A 91 -7.98 -8.42 6.61
N ILE A 92 -8.43 -7.66 5.61
CA ILE A 92 -9.48 -8.10 4.70
C ILE A 92 -9.01 -9.33 3.90
N SER A 93 -7.77 -9.33 3.38
CA SER A 93 -7.25 -10.49 2.65
C SER A 93 -7.12 -11.74 3.52
N SER A 94 -6.77 -11.59 4.80
CA SER A 94 -6.58 -12.72 5.72
C SER A 94 -7.89 -13.36 6.18
N SER A 95 -8.99 -12.59 6.22
CA SER A 95 -10.30 -13.10 6.65
C SER A 95 -10.98 -13.99 5.60
N PHE A 96 -10.44 -14.02 4.38
CA PHE A 96 -10.91 -14.84 3.27
C PHE A 96 -9.96 -16.02 2.94
N MET A 97 -8.96 -16.28 3.80
CA MET A 97 -8.07 -17.46 3.72
C MET A 97 -8.41 -18.47 4.80
#